data_AF-A0A1H3PZ67-F1
#
_entry.id   AF-A0A1H3PZ67-F1
#
_cell.length_a   1.000
_cell.length_b   1.000
_cell.length_c   1.000
_cell.angle_alpha   90.00
_cell.angle_beta   90.00
_cell.angle_gamma   90.00
#
_symmetry.space_group_name_H-M   'P 1'
#
loop_
_entity.id
_entity.type
_entity.pdbx_description
1 polymer ?
#
loop_
_entity_poly.entity_id
_entity_poly.type
_entity_poly.pdbx_seq_one_letter_code
_entity_poly.pdbx_strand_id
1 'polypeptide(L)' 'MSIANARTAPVVDEADVERRMSFADAALGAAGHEVTDPAVRAISRRLAAGEVTGDEAAALVKAQLLGTR' A
#
# COMPACT_ATOMS: atom_id res chain seq x y z
N MET A 1 -3.49 -12.59 37.86
CA MET A 1 -4.06 -12.38 36.52
C MET A 1 -3.54 -11.05 35.98
N SER A 2 -2.53 -11.08 35.11
CA SER A 2 -2.04 -9.89 34.40
C SER A 2 -2.35 -10.12 32.93
N ILE A 3 -3.32 -9.39 32.39
CA ILE A 3 -3.73 -9.53 31.00
C ILE A 3 -2.74 -8.75 30.16
N ALA A 4 -2.11 -9.47 29.22
CA ALA A 4 -1.09 -8.96 28.33
C ALA A 4 -1.60 -7.73 27.57
N ASN A 5 -0.85 -6.63 27.67
CA ASN A 5 -0.98 -5.50 26.77
C ASN A 5 -0.43 -5.94 25.40
N ALA A 6 -1.27 -6.58 24.60
CA ALA A 6 -0.99 -6.78 23.19
C ALA A 6 -0.89 -5.37 22.59
N ARG A 7 0.34 -4.89 22.37
CA ARG A 7 0.60 -3.70 21.58
C ARG A 7 0.10 -3.99 20.17
N THR A 8 -1.16 -3.67 19.90
CA THR A 8 -1.63 -3.45 18.54
C THR A 8 -0.69 -2.40 17.95
N ALA A 9 0.08 -2.80 16.94
CA ALA A 9 0.86 -1.84 16.16
C ALA A 9 -0.07 -0.69 15.74
N PRO A 10 0.40 0.57 15.73
CA PRO A 10 -0.47 1.66 15.33
C PRO A 10 -0.96 1.37 13.92
N VAL A 11 -2.27 1.25 13.78
CA VAL A 11 -2.95 1.40 12.49
C VAL A 11 -2.43 2.72 11.93
N VAL A 12 -1.74 2.68 10.78
CA VAL A 12 -1.29 3.90 10.10
C VAL A 12 -2.52 4.77 9.91
N ASP A 13 -2.48 6.01 10.35
CA ASP A 13 -3.65 6.87 10.24
C ASP A 13 -3.98 7.16 8.77
N GLU A 14 -5.24 7.46 8.50
CA GLU A 14 -5.73 7.68 7.14
C GLU A 14 -5.02 8.87 6.46
N ALA A 15 -4.61 9.89 7.22
CA ALA A 15 -3.89 11.04 6.68
C ALA A 15 -2.46 10.67 6.25
N ASP A 16 -1.81 9.75 6.95
CA ASP A 16 -0.51 9.20 6.65
C ASP A 16 -0.58 8.26 5.44
N VAL A 17 -1.65 7.45 5.33
CA VAL A 17 -1.93 6.65 4.13
C VAL A 17 -2.06 7.56 2.91
N GLU A 18 -2.89 8.60 3.00
CA GLU A 18 -3.10 9.55 1.92
C GLU A 18 -1.81 10.31 1.57
N ARG A 19 -1.01 10.71 2.57
CA ARG A 19 0.30 11.35 2.35
C ARG A 19 1.24 10.43 1.57
N ARG A 20 1.31 9.15 1.94
CA ARG A 20 2.14 8.15 1.24
C ARG A 20 1.68 7.92 -0.19
N MET A 21 0.36 7.82 -0.41
CA MET A 21 -0.23 7.69 -1.75
C MET A 21 0.06 8.92 -2.61
N SER A 22 -0.19 10.12 -2.09
CA SER A 22 0.08 11.38 -2.78
C SER A 22 1.56 11.55 -3.14
N PHE A 23 2.47 11.15 -2.25
CA PHE A 23 3.90 11.16 -2.55
C PHE A 23 4.26 10.21 -3.70
N ALA A 24 3.72 9.00 -3.71
CA ALA A 24 3.95 8.04 -4.79
C ALA A 24 3.40 8.55 -6.13
N ASP A 25 2.18 9.08 -6.13
CA ASP A 25 1.55 9.66 -7.32
C ASP A 25 2.35 10.86 -7.85
N ALA A 26 2.86 11.73 -6.96
CA ALA A 26 3.70 12.86 -7.35
C ALA A 26 5.06 12.42 -7.91
N ALA A 27 5.69 11.40 -7.32
CA ALA A 27 6.96 10.86 -7.81
C ALA A 27 6.82 10.21 -9.20
N LEU A 28 5.73 9.46 -9.42
CA LEU A 28 5.41 8.89 -10.71
C LEU A 28 5.05 9.98 -11.73
N GLY A 29 4.25 10.98 -11.33
CA GLY A 29 3.90 12.11 -12.17
C GLY A 29 5.10 12.95 -12.60
N ALA A 30 6.08 13.14 -11.71
CA ALA A 30 7.35 13.80 -12.03
C ALA A 30 8.16 13.02 -13.09
N ALA A 31 8.00 11.70 -13.17
CA ALA A 31 8.56 10.85 -14.21
C ALA A 31 7.67 10.74 -15.48
N GLY A 32 6.51 11.41 -15.51
CA GLY A 32 5.55 11.31 -16.62
C GLY A 32 4.73 10.03 -16.62
N HIS A 33 4.57 9.38 -15.45
CA HIS A 33 3.82 8.15 -15.27
C HIS A 33 2.58 8.36 -14.39
N GLU A 34 1.53 7.60 -14.67
CA GLU A 34 0.30 7.56 -13.88
C GLU A 34 -0.15 6.10 -13.71
N VAL A 35 -0.59 5.74 -12.50
CA VAL A 35 -1.16 4.41 -12.22
C VAL A 35 -2.68 4.51 -12.24
N THR A 36 -3.30 3.98 -13.28
CA THR A 36 -4.76 4.04 -13.48
C THR A 36 -5.49 2.74 -13.16
N ASP A 37 -4.78 1.61 -13.04
CA ASP A 37 -5.39 0.30 -12.72
C ASP A 37 -5.95 0.32 -11.28
N PRO A 38 -7.27 0.13 -11.09
CA PRO A 38 -7.90 0.22 -9.78
C PRO A 38 -7.45 -0.88 -8.81
N ALA A 39 -7.09 -2.08 -9.31
CA ALA A 39 -6.60 -3.16 -8.48
C ALA A 39 -5.17 -2.86 -7.98
N VAL A 40 -4.32 -2.28 -8.85
CA VAL A 40 -2.98 -1.82 -8.45
C VAL A 40 -3.09 -0.70 -7.41
N ARG A 41 -3.99 0.27 -7.59
CA ARG A 41 -4.21 1.33 -6.58
C ARG A 41 -4.69 0.79 -5.24
N ALA A 42 -5.53 -0.24 -5.23
CA ALA A 42 -5.96 -0.90 -3.99
C ALA A 42 -4.78 -1.59 -3.28
N ILE A 43 -3.88 -2.26 -4.01
CA ILE A 43 -2.67 -2.87 -3.43
C ILE A 43 -1.73 -1.80 -2.87
N SER A 44 -1.49 -0.70 -3.60
CA SER A 44 -0.67 0.42 -3.13
C SER A 44 -1.20 1.03 -1.84
N ARG A 45 -2.53 1.13 -1.69
CA ARG A 45 -3.16 1.62 -0.47
C ARG A 45 -2.93 0.69 0.72
N ARG A 46 -3.04 -0.63 0.53
CA ARG A 46 -2.74 -1.63 1.56
C ARG A 46 -1.27 -1.56 2.00
N LEU A 47 -0.35 -1.34 1.06
CA LEU A 47 1.06 -1.10 1.36
C LEU A 47 1.24 0.20 2.17
N ALA A 48 0.58 1.29 1.77
CA ALA A 48 0.63 2.56 2.48
C ALA A 48 0.06 2.46 3.91
N ALA A 49 -0.97 1.64 4.12
CA ALA A 49 -1.56 1.32 5.42
C ALA A 49 -0.69 0.36 6.27
N GLY A 50 0.37 -0.22 5.69
CA GLY A 50 1.21 -1.21 6.37
C GLY A 50 0.54 -2.57 6.55
N GLU A 51 -0.53 -2.86 5.81
CA GLU A 51 -1.25 -4.14 5.83
C GLU A 51 -0.51 -5.24 5.06
N VAL A 52 0.35 -4.85 4.12
CA VAL A 52 1.24 -5.73 3.36
C VAL A 52 2.64 -5.15 3.33
N THR A 53 3.65 -6.01 3.24
CA THR A 53 5.03 -5.61 3.01
C THR A 53 5.24 -5.16 1.56
N GLY A 54 6.38 -4.50 1.29
CA GLY A 54 6.74 -4.09 -0.07
C GLY A 54 6.88 -5.27 -1.03
N ASP A 55 7.48 -6.37 -0.57
CA ASP A 55 7.67 -7.57 -1.38
C ASP A 55 6.34 -8.26 -1.70
N GLU A 56 5.43 -8.34 -0.73
CA GLU A 56 4.07 -8.87 -0.96
C GLU A 56 3.29 -7.99 -1.93
N ALA A 57 3.36 -6.66 -1.79
CA ALA A 57 2.72 -5.74 -2.72
C ALA A 57 3.26 -5.91 -4.15
N ALA A 58 4.58 -6.05 -4.31
CA ALA A 58 5.21 -6.28 -5.61
C ALA A 58 4.77 -7.62 -6.24
N ALA A 59 4.66 -8.68 -5.44
CA ALA A 59 4.16 -9.98 -5.90
C ALA A 59 2.69 -9.90 -6.35
N LEU A 60 1.84 -9.21 -5.58
CA LEU A 60 0.42 -9.01 -5.91
C LEU A 60 0.24 -8.18 -7.19
N VAL A 61 0.99 -7.08 -7.35
CA VAL A 61 0.95 -6.27 -8.58
C VAL A 61 1.42 -7.09 -9.78
N LYS A 62 2.48 -7.89 -9.62
CA LYS A 62 2.95 -8.79 -10.69
C LYS A 62 1.88 -9.79 -11.10
N ALA A 63 1.22 -10.44 -10.14
CA ALA A 63 0.13 -11.38 -10.42
C ALA A 63 -1.04 -10.72 -11.15
N GLN A 64 -1.42 -9.51 -10.73
CA GLN A 64 -2.47 -8.71 -11.38
C GLN A 64 -2.13 -8.38 -12.83
N LEU A 65 -0.89 -7.94 -13.11
CA LEU A 65 -0.45 -7.58 -14.46
C LEU A 65 -0.30 -8.78 -15.40
N LEU A 66 0.08 -9.94 -14.85
CA LEU A 66 0.24 -11.18 -15.62
C LEU A 66 -1.07 -11.97 -15.78
N GLY A 67 -2.16 -11.52 -15.17
CA GLY A 67 -3.47 -12.19 -15.24
C GLY A 67 -3.53 -13.53 -14.52
N THR A 68 -2.51 -13.87 -13.73
CA THR A 68 -2.45 -15.07 -12.91
C THR A 68 -3.16 -14.80 -11.59
N ARG A 69 -4.46 -15.10 -11.55
CA ARG A 69 -5.27 -15.09 -10.32
C ARG A 69 -5.12 -16.40 -9.56
#